data_AF-A0A940DTY7-F1
#
_entry.id   AF-A0A940DTY7-F1
#
_cell.length_a   1.000
_cell.length_b   1.000
_cell.length_c   1.000
_cell.angle_alpha   90.00
_cell.angle_beta   90.00
_cell.angle_gamma   90.00
#
_symmetry.space_group_name_H-M   'P 1'
#
loop_
_entity.id
_entity.type
_entity.pdbx_description
1 polymer ?
#
loop_
_entity_poly.entity_id
_entity_poly.type
_entity_poly.pdbx_seq_one_letter_code
_entity_poly.pdbx_strand_id
1 'polypeptide(L)'
;MNSLNKITPLRFQKCIRKPIEAYLFIDPLCKDCWAIEPIIQKLMLEYGKYFTLRHILTGKIQPNTSHKWNKPANIRFVWEKSVPKYKFACEKTINIKHSPSPYTASIAIKAAELQGRKAGSKFLRKFQEALFLKQTEEIEEELLLKCAQKSGIDLEEFQKDIHSASATKAFQCDLKFSTEMHITEIPSLVFFHANSDEEGVKISGIYSYDVYVQVLKDIIKKELNPEPLPNFDSFLRMYDFFSTQEIAIIYSISYAEAERELKKLMLRGRVIPIPTDTEIYWRYLP
;
A
#
# COMPACT_ATOMS: atom_id res chain seq x y z
N MET A 1 31.22 42.24 26.02
CA MET A 1 30.24 42.14 24.92
C MET A 1 30.88 41.39 23.76
N ASN A 2 30.07 40.60 23.05
CA ASN A 2 30.34 39.81 21.83
C ASN A 2 30.70 38.33 22.04
N SER A 3 29.68 37.56 22.46
CA SER A 3 29.54 36.15 22.12
C SER A 3 29.25 35.99 20.62
N LEU A 4 30.25 35.58 19.84
CA LEU A 4 30.04 35.13 18.47
C LEU A 4 29.38 33.75 18.49
N ASN A 5 28.07 33.72 18.23
CA ASN A 5 27.30 32.52 17.94
C ASN A 5 27.91 31.82 16.71
N LYS A 6 28.58 30.68 16.94
CA LYS A 6 28.93 29.76 15.86
C LYS A 6 27.63 29.10 15.38
N ILE A 7 27.12 29.58 14.25
CA ILE A 7 26.03 28.94 13.52
C ILE A 7 26.56 27.62 12.97
N THR A 8 26.12 26.51 13.54
CA THR A 8 26.35 25.16 13.02
C THR A 8 25.62 25.05 11.68
N PRO A 9 26.30 24.69 10.57
CA PRO A 9 25.62 24.58 9.28
C PRO A 9 24.60 23.44 9.34
N LEU A 10 23.35 23.75 8.96
CA LEU A 10 22.30 22.77 8.70
C LEU A 10 22.86 21.71 7.75
N ARG A 11 22.98 20.48 8.25
CA ARG A 11 23.42 19.32 7.48
C ARG A 11 22.34 19.04 6.45
N PHE A 12 22.50 19.57 5.23
CA PHE A 12 21.65 19.20 4.09
C PHE A 12 21.78 17.68 3.92
N GLN A 13 20.77 16.94 4.37
CA GLN A 13 20.67 15.52 4.09
C GLN A 13 20.46 15.41 2.59
N LYS A 14 21.52 15.03 1.87
CA LYS A 14 21.51 14.82 0.43
C LYS A 14 20.32 13.90 0.13
N CYS A 15 19.34 14.37 -0.64
CA CYS A 15 18.26 13.51 -1.14
C CYS A 15 18.89 12.47 -2.06
N ILE A 16 19.29 11.32 -1.50
CA ILE A 16 19.78 10.20 -2.27
C ILE A 16 18.57 9.69 -3.04
N ARG A 17 18.55 9.94 -4.36
CA ARG A 17 17.54 9.36 -5.25
C ARG A 17 17.65 7.84 -5.14
N LYS A 18 16.54 7.20 -4.79
CA LYS A 18 16.49 5.75 -4.68
C LYS A 18 16.61 5.14 -6.08
N PRO A 19 17.32 4.01 -6.23
CA PRO A 19 17.59 3.41 -7.54
C PRO A 19 16.34 2.83 -8.20
N ILE A 20 15.28 2.52 -7.45
CA ILE A 20 14.07 1.90 -7.98
C ILE A 20 12.84 2.79 -7.80
N GLU A 21 12.02 2.86 -8.84
CA GLU A 21 10.65 3.33 -8.78
C GLU A 21 9.68 2.15 -8.91
N ALA A 22 8.82 1.97 -7.90
CA ALA A 22 7.81 0.93 -7.87
C ALA A 22 6.40 1.54 -7.96
N TYR A 23 5.55 0.93 -8.76
CA TYR A 23 4.17 1.35 -9.02
C TYR A 23 3.23 0.19 -8.69
N LEU A 24 2.44 0.34 -7.62
CA LEU A 24 1.44 -0.65 -7.20
C LEU A 24 0.08 -0.24 -7.76
N PHE A 25 -0.41 -0.99 -8.73
CA PHE A 25 -1.70 -0.82 -9.37
C PHE A 25 -2.78 -1.54 -8.58
N ILE A 26 -3.79 -0.81 -8.14
CA ILE A 26 -4.85 -1.29 -7.25
C ILE A 26 -6.23 -0.75 -7.63
N ASP A 27 -7.25 -1.49 -7.24
CA ASP A 27 -8.61 -0.98 -7.05
C ASP A 27 -8.86 -0.90 -5.53
N PRO A 28 -9.28 0.25 -4.98
CA PRO A 28 -9.51 0.39 -3.54
C PRO A 28 -10.60 -0.53 -2.99
N LEU A 29 -11.48 -1.06 -3.84
CA LEU A 29 -12.57 -1.97 -3.49
C LEU A 29 -12.20 -3.46 -3.63
N CYS A 30 -10.98 -3.76 -4.09
CA CYS A 30 -10.50 -5.12 -4.33
C CYS A 30 -9.91 -5.73 -3.05
N LYS A 31 -10.41 -6.91 -2.66
CA LYS A 31 -9.90 -7.66 -1.50
C LYS A 31 -8.47 -8.15 -1.68
N ASP A 32 -8.07 -8.50 -2.90
CA ASP A 32 -6.68 -8.91 -3.16
C ASP A 32 -5.72 -7.72 -3.03
N CYS A 33 -6.16 -6.52 -3.42
CA CYS A 33 -5.40 -5.29 -3.20
C CYS A 33 -5.29 -4.93 -1.70
N TRP A 34 -6.27 -5.33 -0.87
CA TRP A 34 -6.14 -5.27 0.59
C TRP A 34 -5.18 -6.33 1.13
N ALA A 35 -5.27 -7.56 0.62
CA ALA A 35 -4.49 -8.69 1.10
C ALA A 35 -2.97 -8.59 0.81
N ILE A 36 -2.57 -7.87 -0.24
CA ILE A 36 -1.14 -7.65 -0.56
C ILE A 36 -0.48 -6.64 0.38
N GLU A 37 -1.25 -5.76 1.04
CA GLU A 37 -0.76 -4.66 1.87
C GLU A 37 0.31 -5.08 2.90
N PRO A 38 0.16 -6.12 3.74
CA PRO A 38 1.20 -6.51 4.69
C PRO A 38 2.51 -6.95 4.02
N ILE A 39 2.46 -7.53 2.81
CA ILE A 39 3.66 -7.90 2.05
C ILE A 39 4.39 -6.62 1.61
N ILE A 40 3.66 -5.64 1.11
CA ILE A 40 4.19 -4.34 0.68
C ILE A 40 4.73 -3.55 1.87
N GLN A 41 4.05 -3.56 3.00
CA GLN A 41 4.52 -2.92 4.24
C GLN A 41 5.82 -3.55 4.72
N LYS A 42 5.92 -4.89 4.75
CA LYS A 42 7.17 -5.57 5.09
C LYS A 42 8.30 -5.17 4.13
N LEU A 43 8.02 -5.16 2.83
CA LEU A 43 8.99 -4.77 1.80
C LEU A 43 9.47 -3.33 1.98
N MET A 44 8.57 -2.41 2.33
CA MET A 44 8.88 -1.01 2.62
C MET A 44 9.68 -0.85 3.92
N LEU A 45 9.40 -1.63 4.96
CA LEU A 45 10.15 -1.62 6.21
C LEU A 45 11.58 -2.12 6.01
N GLU A 46 11.77 -3.25 5.33
CA GLU A 46 13.09 -3.87 5.14
C GLU A 46 13.90 -3.23 4.00
N TYR A 47 13.26 -2.92 2.87
CA TYR A 47 13.96 -2.51 1.64
C TYR A 47 13.56 -1.11 1.15
N GLY A 48 12.76 -0.37 1.91
CA GLY A 48 12.30 0.96 1.51
C GLY A 48 13.42 1.96 1.24
N LYS A 49 14.65 1.75 1.71
CA LYS A 49 15.82 2.57 1.34
C LYS A 49 16.20 2.46 -0.15
N TYR A 50 15.81 1.38 -0.82
CA TYR A 50 16.17 1.10 -2.21
C TYR A 50 15.11 1.52 -3.24
N PHE A 51 13.86 1.74 -2.83
CA PHE A 51 12.80 2.08 -3.77
C PHE A 51 11.80 3.11 -3.23
N THR A 52 11.16 3.83 -4.15
CA THR A 52 9.93 4.58 -3.86
C THR A 52 8.73 3.81 -4.35
N LEU A 53 7.64 3.82 -3.59
CA LEU A 53 6.38 3.20 -3.98
C LEU A 53 5.33 4.27 -4.29
N ARG A 54 4.59 4.10 -5.39
CA ARG A 54 3.39 4.89 -5.70
C ARG A 54 2.21 3.97 -5.91
N HIS A 55 1.07 4.33 -5.33
CA HIS A 55 -0.20 3.66 -5.59
C HIS A 55 -0.87 4.28 -6.80
N ILE A 56 -1.15 3.47 -7.81
CA ILE A 56 -1.85 3.89 -9.03
C ILE A 56 -3.23 3.26 -9.00
N LEU A 57 -4.27 4.08 -9.10
CA LEU A 57 -5.64 3.58 -9.09
C LEU A 57 -6.06 3.09 -10.47
N THR A 58 -6.55 1.86 -10.53
CA THR A 58 -7.10 1.30 -11.76
C THR A 58 -8.62 1.48 -11.83
N GLY A 59 -9.16 1.47 -13.04
CA GLY A 59 -10.59 1.34 -13.28
C GLY A 59 -10.97 -0.11 -13.54
N LYS A 60 -12.14 -0.35 -14.15
CA LYS A 60 -12.50 -1.68 -14.66
C LYS A 60 -11.44 -2.16 -15.64
N ILE A 61 -10.79 -3.26 -15.31
CA ILE A 61 -9.76 -3.86 -16.14
C ILE A 61 -10.44 -4.61 -17.28
N GLN A 62 -10.12 -4.26 -18.51
CA GLN A 62 -10.57 -5.01 -19.67
C GLN A 62 -9.57 -6.13 -19.96
N PRO A 63 -10.00 -7.39 -20.09
CA PRO A 63 -9.10 -8.54 -20.23
C PRO A 63 -8.37 -8.62 -21.58
N ASN A 64 -8.59 -7.68 -22.48
CA ASN A 64 -8.10 -7.76 -23.85
C ASN A 64 -6.90 -6.85 -24.05
N THR A 65 -5.70 -7.40 -23.89
CA THR A 65 -4.53 -7.20 -24.76
C THR A 65 -3.35 -8.01 -24.23
N SER A 66 -2.92 -9.03 -24.98
CA SER A 66 -1.71 -9.78 -24.66
C SER A 66 -0.48 -8.92 -24.99
N HIS A 67 0.12 -8.28 -23.98
CA HIS A 67 1.43 -7.62 -24.09
C HIS A 67 2.51 -8.46 -23.42
N LYS A 68 3.64 -8.66 -24.10
CA LYS A 68 4.80 -9.39 -23.57
C LYS A 68 5.60 -8.45 -22.67
N TRP A 69 5.56 -8.68 -21.37
CA TRP A 69 6.43 -8.02 -20.38
C TRP A 69 7.70 -8.82 -20.17
N ASN A 70 8.79 -8.13 -19.84
CA ASN A 70 10.03 -8.80 -19.43
C ASN A 70 9.77 -9.71 -18.23
N LYS A 71 9.98 -11.01 -18.45
CA LYS A 71 10.02 -12.05 -17.42
C LYS A 71 11.47 -12.49 -17.27
N PRO A 72 12.25 -11.90 -16.35
CA PRO A 72 13.63 -12.30 -16.14
C PRO A 72 13.72 -13.83 -15.96
N ALA A 73 14.66 -14.47 -16.67
CA ALA A 73 14.72 -15.93 -16.80
C ALA A 73 14.90 -16.66 -15.44
N ASN A 74 15.50 -15.98 -14.47
CA ASN A 74 15.70 -16.41 -13.09
C ASN A 74 14.43 -16.33 -12.21
N ILE A 75 13.48 -15.45 -12.53
CA ILE A 75 12.19 -15.35 -11.83
C ILE A 75 11.21 -16.39 -12.35
N ARG A 76 11.32 -16.81 -13.61
CA ARG A 76 10.41 -17.78 -14.24
C ARG A 76 10.26 -19.07 -13.43
N PHE A 77 11.36 -19.59 -12.87
CA PHE A 77 11.33 -20.81 -12.05
C PHE A 77 10.68 -20.60 -10.69
N VAL A 78 10.89 -19.43 -10.06
CA VAL A 78 10.23 -19.08 -8.79
C VAL A 78 8.75 -18.78 -9.03
N TRP A 79 8.41 -18.10 -10.12
CA TRP A 79 7.05 -17.75 -10.54
C TRP A 79 6.23 -18.98 -10.92
N GLU A 80 6.77 -19.90 -11.73
CA GLU A 80 6.09 -21.13 -12.17
C GLU A 80 5.97 -22.17 -11.05
N LYS A 81 6.86 -22.15 -10.05
CA LYS A 81 6.79 -23.03 -8.86
C LYS A 81 6.09 -22.42 -7.65
N SER A 82 5.92 -21.09 -7.62
CA SER A 82 5.18 -20.42 -6.55
C SER A 82 3.69 -20.55 -6.80
N VAL A 83 3.08 -21.56 -6.19
CA VAL A 83 1.65 -21.49 -5.91
C VAL A 83 1.46 -20.35 -4.90
N PRO A 84 0.52 -19.41 -5.10
CA PRO A 84 0.18 -18.42 -4.08
C PRO A 84 -0.02 -19.14 -2.74
N LYS A 85 0.85 -18.89 -1.75
CA LYS A 85 0.78 -19.57 -0.44
C LYS A 85 -0.57 -19.33 0.24
N TYR A 86 -1.17 -18.20 -0.07
CA TYR A 86 -2.54 -17.90 0.27
C TYR A 86 -3.42 -18.17 -0.96
N LYS A 87 -4.26 -19.19 -0.90
CA LYS A 87 -5.34 -19.40 -1.88
C LYS A 87 -6.38 -18.28 -1.69
N PHE A 88 -6.08 -17.10 -2.19
CA PHE A 88 -7.11 -16.09 -2.39
C PHE A 88 -7.66 -16.31 -3.79
N ALA A 89 -8.85 -16.90 -3.85
CA ALA A 89 -9.63 -16.94 -5.08
C ALA A 89 -9.93 -15.49 -5.45
N CYS A 90 -9.50 -15.10 -6.65
CA CYS A 90 -9.90 -13.85 -7.30
C CYS A 90 -11.42 -13.89 -7.51
N GLU A 91 -12.16 -13.53 -6.48
CA GLU A 91 -13.60 -13.36 -6.48
C GLU A 91 -13.93 -12.64 -5.18
N LYS A 92 -14.18 -11.33 -5.24
CA LYS A 92 -14.99 -10.52 -4.31
C LYS A 92 -14.42 -9.10 -4.24
N THR A 93 -14.63 -8.31 -5.28
CA THR A 93 -14.86 -6.88 -5.07
C THR A 93 -16.02 -6.74 -4.08
N ILE A 94 -15.96 -5.79 -3.16
CA ILE A 94 -17.11 -5.52 -2.28
C ILE A 94 -18.31 -5.19 -3.16
N ASN A 95 -19.46 -5.82 -2.92
CA ASN A 95 -20.69 -5.50 -3.64
C ASN A 95 -21.25 -4.18 -3.11
N ILE A 96 -20.82 -3.07 -3.71
CA ILE A 96 -21.32 -1.74 -3.39
C ILE A 96 -22.69 -1.58 -4.02
N LYS A 97 -23.73 -1.48 -3.18
CA LYS A 97 -25.13 -1.30 -3.61
C LYS A 97 -25.42 0.15 -3.98
N HIS A 98 -24.84 1.10 -3.23
CA HIS A 98 -25.08 2.53 -3.45
C HIS A 98 -23.76 3.32 -3.49
N SER A 99 -23.50 3.96 -4.63
CA SER A 99 -22.43 4.95 -4.79
C SER A 99 -22.85 5.93 -5.88
N PRO A 100 -22.57 7.25 -5.73
CA PRO A 100 -22.88 8.23 -6.78
C PRO A 100 -22.27 7.89 -8.14
N SER A 101 -21.11 7.22 -8.12
CA SER A 101 -20.44 6.71 -9.32
C SER A 101 -19.55 5.51 -8.98
N PRO A 102 -19.16 4.67 -9.94
CA PRO A 102 -18.17 3.62 -9.71
C PRO A 102 -16.76 4.16 -9.40
N TYR A 103 -16.52 5.47 -9.56
CA TYR A 103 -15.21 6.09 -9.41
C TYR A 103 -15.11 6.99 -8.16
N THR A 104 -16.17 7.10 -7.37
CA THR A 104 -16.24 7.98 -6.19
C THR A 104 -15.09 7.73 -5.22
N ALA A 105 -14.82 6.46 -4.90
CA ALA A 105 -13.70 6.07 -4.05
C ALA A 105 -12.35 6.52 -4.63
N SER A 106 -12.14 6.29 -5.94
CA SER A 106 -10.87 6.61 -6.59
C SER A 106 -10.63 8.10 -6.68
N ILE A 107 -11.66 8.90 -6.98
CA ILE A 107 -11.58 10.37 -6.99
C ILE A 107 -11.29 10.90 -5.58
N ALA A 108 -11.94 10.36 -4.54
CA ALA A 108 -11.68 10.75 -3.16
C ALA A 108 -10.23 10.46 -2.74
N ILE A 109 -9.67 9.31 -3.12
CA ILE A 109 -8.26 9.00 -2.86
C ILE A 109 -7.34 10.01 -3.58
N LYS A 110 -7.65 10.37 -4.83
CA LYS A 110 -6.87 11.38 -5.57
C LYS A 110 -7.01 12.77 -4.95
N ALA A 111 -8.19 13.16 -4.47
CA ALA A 111 -8.40 14.40 -3.74
C ALA A 111 -7.52 14.47 -2.47
N ALA A 112 -7.47 13.39 -1.69
CA ALA A 112 -6.55 13.31 -0.55
C ALA A 112 -5.08 13.35 -0.98
N GLU A 113 -4.73 12.78 -2.13
CA GLU A 113 -3.37 12.80 -2.68
C GLU A 113 -2.92 14.19 -3.17
N LEU A 114 -3.84 15.11 -3.48
CA LEU A 114 -3.49 16.51 -3.80
C LEU A 114 -2.78 17.21 -2.63
N GLN A 115 -3.05 16.78 -1.39
CA GLN A 115 -2.33 17.22 -0.19
C GLN A 115 -0.97 16.50 0.01
N GLY A 116 -0.62 15.59 -0.90
CA GLY A 116 0.64 14.85 -0.94
C GLY A 116 0.45 13.33 -0.90
N ARG A 117 1.43 12.60 -1.45
CA ARG A 117 1.39 11.13 -1.58
C ARG A 117 1.11 10.40 -0.26
N LYS A 118 1.73 10.87 0.83
CA LYS A 118 1.52 10.28 2.17
C LYS A 118 0.09 10.49 2.66
N ALA A 119 -0.54 11.62 2.34
CA ALA A 119 -1.93 11.91 2.68
C ALA A 119 -2.88 10.95 1.92
N GLY A 120 -2.65 10.79 0.60
CA GLY A 120 -3.37 9.82 -0.22
C GLY A 120 -3.27 8.38 0.29
N SER A 121 -2.06 7.91 0.66
CA SER A 121 -1.88 6.56 1.21
C SER A 121 -2.56 6.36 2.57
N LYS A 122 -2.51 7.36 3.48
CA LYS A 122 -3.24 7.30 4.74
C LYS A 122 -4.75 7.25 4.53
N PHE A 123 -5.27 8.08 3.62
CA PHE A 123 -6.67 8.09 3.24
C PHE A 123 -7.13 6.75 2.69
N LEU A 124 -6.39 6.20 1.72
CA LEU A 124 -6.66 4.87 1.16
C LEU A 124 -6.76 3.81 2.27
N ARG A 125 -5.80 3.79 3.21
CA ARG A 125 -5.81 2.84 4.33
C ARG A 125 -7.06 3.03 5.20
N LYS A 126 -7.41 4.26 5.62
CA LYS A 126 -8.61 4.51 6.43
C LYS A 126 -9.91 4.21 5.70
N PHE A 127 -9.96 4.45 4.40
CA PHE A 127 -11.08 4.09 3.54
C PHE A 127 -11.28 2.57 3.47
N GLN A 128 -10.21 1.81 3.20
CA GLN A 128 -10.25 0.36 3.17
C GLN A 128 -10.59 -0.24 4.54
N GLU A 129 -10.03 0.29 5.64
CA GLU A 129 -10.44 -0.09 7.00
C GLU A 129 -11.94 0.10 7.21
N ALA A 130 -12.49 1.25 6.80
CA ALA A 130 -13.91 1.51 6.96
C ALA A 130 -14.78 0.53 6.13
N LEU A 131 -14.36 0.22 4.91
CA LEU A 131 -15.06 -0.71 4.02
C LEU A 131 -15.02 -2.16 4.52
N PHE A 132 -13.83 -2.70 4.78
CA PHE A 132 -13.65 -4.12 5.10
C PHE A 132 -14.07 -4.49 6.53
N LEU A 133 -14.03 -3.54 7.48
CA LEU A 133 -14.46 -3.80 8.86
C LEU A 133 -15.95 -3.64 9.07
N LYS A 134 -16.55 -2.61 8.48
CA LYS A 134 -17.97 -2.31 8.70
C LYS A 134 -18.89 -3.00 7.69
N GLN A 135 -18.30 -3.69 6.71
CA GLN A 135 -19.01 -4.30 5.58
C GLN A 135 -19.99 -3.28 4.94
N THR A 136 -19.57 -2.01 4.85
CA THR A 136 -20.43 -0.95 4.34
C THR A 136 -20.72 -1.20 2.87
N GLU A 137 -22.01 -1.22 2.52
CA GLU A 137 -22.46 -1.43 1.14
C GLU A 137 -22.62 -0.10 0.36
N GLU A 138 -22.29 1.02 1.00
CA GLU A 138 -22.55 2.39 0.53
C GLU A 138 -21.31 3.28 0.64
N ILE A 139 -20.99 3.99 -0.45
CA ILE A 139 -19.89 4.96 -0.50
C ILE A 139 -20.48 6.36 -0.61
N GLU A 140 -20.91 6.87 0.54
CA GLU A 140 -21.46 8.22 0.68
C GLU A 140 -20.40 9.23 1.10
N GLU A 141 -20.67 10.52 0.86
CA GLU A 141 -19.76 11.62 1.20
C GLU A 141 -19.43 11.63 2.71
N GLU A 142 -20.40 11.32 3.58
CA GLU A 142 -20.18 11.25 5.03
C GLU A 142 -19.11 10.21 5.42
N LEU A 143 -19.10 9.05 4.74
CA LEU A 143 -18.07 8.03 4.93
C LEU A 143 -16.69 8.57 4.53
N LEU A 144 -16.62 9.26 3.39
CA LEU A 144 -15.37 9.81 2.84
C LEU A 144 -14.81 10.91 3.75
N LEU A 145 -15.67 11.80 4.26
CA LEU A 145 -15.30 12.84 5.24
C LEU A 145 -14.79 12.23 6.57
N LYS A 146 -15.46 11.18 7.08
CA LYS A 146 -14.99 10.44 8.25
C LYS A 146 -13.62 9.80 8.03
N CYS A 147 -13.36 9.28 6.82
CA CYS A 147 -12.06 8.71 6.46
C CYS A 147 -10.98 9.81 6.36
N ALA A 148 -11.29 10.96 5.77
CA ALA A 148 -10.42 12.12 5.71
C ALA A 148 -10.01 12.59 7.12
N GLN A 149 -10.99 12.79 8.01
CA GLN A 149 -10.75 13.17 9.40
C GLN A 149 -9.81 12.19 10.11
N LYS A 150 -10.06 10.88 9.99
CA LYS A 150 -9.22 9.84 10.61
C LYS A 150 -7.83 9.73 10.01
N SER A 151 -7.64 10.19 8.78
CA SER A 151 -6.35 10.18 8.09
C SER A 151 -5.45 11.35 8.48
N GLY A 152 -6.01 12.35 9.18
CA GLY A 152 -5.32 13.56 9.60
C GLY A 152 -4.96 14.48 8.44
N ILE A 153 -5.76 14.48 7.37
CA ILE A 153 -5.63 15.40 6.23
C ILE A 153 -6.48 16.66 6.47
N ASP A 154 -6.21 17.75 5.74
CA ASP A 154 -7.02 18.97 5.81
C ASP A 154 -8.43 18.68 5.27
N LEU A 155 -9.43 18.75 6.17
CA LEU A 155 -10.79 18.37 5.86
C LEU A 155 -11.47 19.40 4.95
N GLU A 156 -11.20 20.68 5.14
CA GLU A 156 -11.81 21.75 4.33
C GLU A 156 -11.30 21.69 2.89
N GLU A 157 -10.00 21.46 2.72
CA GLU A 157 -9.42 21.33 1.39
C GLU A 157 -9.88 20.03 0.72
N PHE A 158 -9.94 18.92 1.46
CA PHE A 158 -10.46 17.66 0.95
C PHE A 158 -11.91 17.78 0.45
N GLN A 159 -12.78 18.48 1.19
CA GLN A 159 -14.19 18.67 0.80
C GLN A 159 -14.35 19.49 -0.47
N LYS A 160 -13.44 20.45 -0.74
CA LYS A 160 -13.40 21.16 -2.02
C LYS A 160 -12.88 20.26 -3.14
N ASP A 161 -11.83 19.49 -2.85
CA ASP A 161 -11.11 18.72 -3.86
C ASP A 161 -11.84 17.45 -4.32
N ILE A 162 -12.67 16.85 -3.48
CA ILE A 162 -13.40 15.62 -3.83
C ILE A 162 -14.33 15.79 -5.04
N HIS A 163 -14.76 17.01 -5.33
CA HIS A 163 -15.55 17.37 -6.52
C HIS A 163 -14.77 18.17 -7.56
N SER A 164 -13.45 18.33 -7.38
CA SER A 164 -12.66 19.18 -8.27
C SER A 164 -12.29 18.48 -9.58
N ALA A 165 -12.12 19.31 -10.62
CA ALA A 165 -11.58 18.85 -11.90
C ALA A 165 -10.15 18.31 -11.74
N SER A 166 -9.40 18.81 -10.76
CA SER A 166 -8.03 18.37 -10.47
C SER A 166 -7.98 16.92 -9.99
N ALA A 167 -8.82 16.54 -9.01
CA ALA A 167 -8.89 15.17 -8.52
C ALA A 167 -9.38 14.20 -9.61
N THR A 168 -10.38 14.61 -10.40
CA THR A 168 -10.88 13.85 -11.54
C THR A 168 -9.79 13.64 -12.60
N LYS A 169 -9.05 14.70 -12.95
CA LYS A 169 -7.94 14.62 -13.92
C LYS A 169 -6.79 13.76 -13.40
N ALA A 170 -6.46 13.85 -12.12
CA ALA A 170 -5.45 12.98 -11.50
C ALA A 170 -5.85 11.50 -11.62
N PHE A 171 -7.12 11.16 -11.38
CA PHE A 171 -7.60 9.79 -11.58
C PHE A 171 -7.56 9.36 -13.06
N GLN A 172 -7.93 10.24 -13.99
CA GLN A 172 -7.80 9.96 -15.42
C GLN A 172 -6.35 9.71 -15.86
N CYS A 173 -5.38 10.41 -15.25
CA CYS A 173 -3.97 10.15 -15.46
C CYS A 173 -3.57 8.75 -14.97
N ASP A 174 -4.04 8.32 -13.80
CA ASP A 174 -3.81 6.95 -13.31
C ASP A 174 -4.38 5.89 -14.27
N LEU A 175 -5.58 6.12 -14.83
CA LEU A 175 -6.20 5.21 -15.81
C LEU A 175 -5.39 5.10 -17.11
N LYS A 176 -4.92 6.23 -17.63
CA LYS A 176 -4.04 6.26 -18.81
C LYS A 176 -2.73 5.54 -18.53
N PHE A 177 -2.10 5.84 -17.40
CA PHE A 177 -0.85 5.22 -16.99
C PHE A 177 -1.00 3.69 -16.81
N SER A 178 -2.10 3.23 -16.23
CA SER A 178 -2.41 1.80 -16.11
C SER A 178 -2.57 1.11 -17.48
N THR A 179 -3.11 1.84 -18.46
CA THR A 179 -3.27 1.34 -19.84
C THR A 179 -1.94 1.29 -20.57
N GLU A 180 -1.11 2.33 -20.44
CA GLU A 180 0.26 2.38 -20.98
C GLU A 180 1.16 1.29 -20.38
N MET A 181 0.95 0.97 -19.09
CA MET A 181 1.62 -0.11 -18.38
C MET A 181 0.95 -1.48 -18.59
N HIS A 182 0.02 -1.59 -19.54
CA HIS A 182 -0.67 -2.82 -19.93
C HIS A 182 -1.09 -3.69 -18.74
N ILE A 183 -1.73 -3.06 -17.74
CA ILE A 183 -2.20 -3.73 -16.53
C ILE A 183 -3.51 -4.45 -16.84
N THR A 184 -3.46 -5.77 -16.80
CA THR A 184 -4.58 -6.67 -17.14
C THR A 184 -5.14 -7.41 -15.93
N GLU A 185 -4.53 -7.25 -14.76
CA GLU A 185 -4.98 -7.83 -13.49
C GLU A 185 -4.46 -6.97 -12.32
N ILE A 186 -5.14 -7.05 -11.17
CA ILE A 186 -4.80 -6.34 -9.94
C ILE A 186 -4.86 -7.29 -8.73
N PRO A 187 -4.02 -7.07 -7.70
CA PRO A 187 -2.96 -6.07 -7.64
C PRO A 187 -1.82 -6.40 -8.62
N SER A 188 -1.18 -5.39 -9.18
CA SER A 188 0.02 -5.55 -10.01
C SER A 188 1.11 -4.58 -9.54
N LEU A 189 2.35 -5.04 -9.46
CA LEU A 189 3.49 -4.22 -9.04
C LEU A 189 4.51 -4.15 -10.18
N VAL A 190 4.84 -2.94 -10.61
CA VAL A 190 5.83 -2.69 -11.67
C VAL A 190 7.04 -1.98 -11.08
N PHE A 191 8.24 -2.48 -11.37
CA PHE A 191 9.50 -1.92 -10.90
C PHE A 191 10.33 -1.41 -12.07
N PHE A 192 10.86 -0.20 -11.95
CA PHE A 192 11.81 0.41 -12.88
C PHE A 192 13.10 0.78 -12.17
N HIS A 193 14.23 0.62 -12.85
CA HIS A 193 15.48 1.21 -12.40
C HIS A 193 15.53 2.68 -12.86
N ALA A 194 15.64 3.62 -11.92
CA ALA A 194 15.49 5.06 -12.15
C ALA A 194 16.51 5.68 -13.12
N ASN A 195 17.65 5.00 -13.35
CA ASN A 195 18.73 5.46 -14.24
C ASN A 195 19.00 4.48 -15.40
N SER A 196 18.04 3.64 -15.77
CA SER A 196 18.21 2.67 -16.86
C SER A 196 17.09 2.82 -17.88
N ASP A 197 17.43 2.64 -19.16
CA ASP A 197 16.46 2.48 -20.25
C ASP A 197 15.98 1.02 -20.39
N GLU A 198 16.43 0.13 -19.49
CA GLU A 198 15.93 -1.25 -19.41
C GLU A 198 14.43 -1.27 -19.09
N GLU A 199 13.69 -2.18 -19.72
CA GLU A 199 12.25 -2.33 -19.46
C GLU A 199 11.98 -2.72 -18.00
N GLY A 200 10.87 -2.22 -17.46
CA GLY A 200 10.44 -2.55 -16.11
C GLY A 200 10.03 -4.01 -15.95
N VAL A 201 10.11 -4.50 -14.71
CA VAL A 201 9.64 -5.84 -14.33
C VAL A 201 8.25 -5.73 -13.72
N LYS A 202 7.27 -6.44 -14.28
CA LYS A 202 5.89 -6.48 -13.77
C LYS A 202 5.63 -7.81 -13.05
N ILE A 203 5.08 -7.71 -11.85
CA ILE A 203 4.54 -8.82 -11.05
C ILE A 203 3.04 -8.64 -10.98
N SER A 204 2.30 -9.59 -11.53
CA SER A 204 0.84 -9.51 -11.61
C SER A 204 0.21 -10.56 -10.67
N GLY A 205 -0.58 -10.10 -9.70
CA GLY A 205 -1.13 -10.90 -8.61
C GLY A 205 -0.29 -10.87 -7.32
N ILE A 206 -0.68 -11.70 -6.36
CA ILE A 206 -0.05 -11.81 -5.05
C ILE A 206 0.88 -13.04 -5.01
N TYR A 207 2.16 -12.81 -4.74
CA TYR A 207 3.15 -13.87 -4.58
C TYR A 207 3.73 -13.91 -3.17
N SER A 208 4.62 -14.86 -2.93
CA SER A 208 5.39 -14.89 -1.69
C SER A 208 6.32 -13.67 -1.59
N TYR A 209 6.61 -13.24 -0.35
CA TYR A 209 7.51 -12.12 -0.06
C TYR A 209 8.85 -12.22 -0.81
N ASP A 210 9.42 -13.42 -0.88
CA ASP A 210 10.73 -13.68 -1.49
C ASP A 210 10.76 -13.35 -2.99
N VAL A 211 9.64 -13.45 -3.70
CA VAL A 211 9.54 -13.06 -5.11
C VAL A 211 9.82 -11.57 -5.28
N TYR A 212 9.22 -10.72 -4.43
CA TYR A 212 9.41 -9.28 -4.49
C TYR A 212 10.86 -8.88 -4.13
N VAL A 213 11.45 -9.55 -3.13
CA VAL A 213 12.86 -9.35 -2.76
C VAL A 213 13.78 -9.75 -3.92
N GLN A 214 13.51 -10.87 -4.58
CA GLN A 214 14.32 -11.33 -5.72
C GLN A 214 14.26 -10.34 -6.88
N VAL A 215 13.08 -9.79 -7.19
CA VAL A 215 12.93 -8.77 -8.23
C VAL A 215 13.76 -7.52 -7.93
N LEU A 216 13.76 -7.05 -6.68
CA LEU A 216 14.61 -5.92 -6.28
C LEU A 216 16.10 -6.24 -6.48
N LYS A 217 16.55 -7.45 -6.10
CA LYS A 217 17.95 -7.89 -6.28
C LYS A 217 18.35 -7.93 -7.75
N ASP A 218 17.47 -8.44 -8.61
CA ASP A 218 17.73 -8.58 -10.04
C ASP A 218 17.84 -7.23 -10.75
N ILE A 219 16.97 -6.28 -10.39
CA ILE A 219 17.00 -4.93 -10.96
C ILE A 219 18.23 -4.15 -10.48
N ILE A 220 18.61 -4.29 -9.20
CA ILE A 220 19.76 -3.57 -8.63
C ILE A 220 21.10 -4.22 -9.01
N LYS A 221 21.10 -5.52 -9.33
CA LYS A 221 22.29 -6.33 -9.66
C LYS A 221 23.34 -6.29 -8.53
N LYS A 222 22.88 -6.19 -7.28
CA LYS A 222 23.71 -6.20 -6.06
C LYS A 222 23.00 -6.92 -4.92
N GLU A 223 23.75 -7.31 -3.90
CA GLU A 223 23.17 -7.78 -2.66
C GLU A 223 22.40 -6.66 -1.95
N LEU A 224 21.20 -7.01 -1.47
CA LEU A 224 20.33 -6.12 -0.72
C LEU A 224 20.26 -6.60 0.73
N ASN A 225 20.47 -5.67 1.65
CA ASN A 225 20.41 -5.95 3.08
C ASN A 225 19.10 -5.39 3.66
N PRO A 226 18.23 -6.24 4.24
CA PRO A 226 17.02 -5.78 4.90
C PRO A 226 17.38 -4.91 6.12
N GLU A 227 16.66 -3.82 6.31
CA GLU A 227 16.63 -3.11 7.59
C GLU A 227 15.94 -3.98 8.66
N PRO A 228 16.38 -3.91 9.92
CA PRO A 228 15.71 -4.63 11.00
C PRO A 228 14.27 -4.12 11.15
N LEU A 229 13.34 -5.05 11.30
CA LEU A 229 11.95 -4.70 11.58
C LEU A 229 11.86 -3.93 12.90
N PRO A 230 10.95 -2.94 13.00
CA PRO A 230 10.66 -2.26 14.25
C PRO A 230 10.20 -3.27 15.29
N ASN A 231 10.47 -3.03 16.57
CA ASN A 231 9.77 -3.78 17.62
C ASN A 231 8.27 -3.45 17.62
N PHE A 232 7.47 -4.28 18.27
CA PHE A 232 6.02 -4.11 18.33
C PHE A 232 5.60 -2.71 18.79
N ASP A 233 6.11 -2.19 19.91
CA ASP A 233 5.75 -0.84 20.39
C ASP A 233 6.03 0.26 19.36
N SER A 234 7.13 0.16 18.62
CA SER A 234 7.47 1.12 17.56
C SER A 234 6.55 0.97 16.36
N PHE A 235 6.23 -0.28 15.99
CA PHE A 235 5.28 -0.57 14.92
C PHE A 235 3.88 -0.03 15.22
N LEU A 236 3.38 -0.23 16.44
CA LEU A 236 2.07 0.26 16.88
C LEU A 236 1.93 1.78 16.82
N ARG A 237 3.04 2.52 17.03
CA ARG A 237 3.04 3.98 16.88
C ARG A 237 3.01 4.43 15.42
N MET A 238 3.51 3.61 14.50
CA MET A 238 3.49 3.88 13.07
C MET A 238 2.16 3.48 12.42
N TYR A 239 1.58 2.38 12.89
CA TYR A 239 0.34 1.79 12.38
C TYR A 239 -0.63 1.61 13.54
N ASP A 240 -1.68 2.44 13.56
CA ASP A 240 -2.68 2.46 14.62
C ASP A 240 -3.72 1.34 14.50
N PHE A 241 -3.75 0.63 13.38
CA PHE A 241 -4.74 -0.39 13.07
C PHE A 241 -4.20 -1.51 12.18
N PHE A 242 -4.31 -2.75 12.64
CA PHE A 242 -3.79 -3.93 11.93
C PHE A 242 -4.48 -5.23 12.36
N SER A 243 -4.37 -6.27 11.55
CA SER A 243 -4.90 -7.61 11.84
C SER A 243 -3.82 -8.54 12.40
N THR A 244 -4.24 -9.65 13.03
CA THR A 244 -3.29 -10.69 13.47
C THR A 244 -2.51 -11.28 12.29
N GLN A 245 -3.17 -11.48 11.14
CA GLN A 245 -2.56 -11.99 9.91
C GLN A 245 -1.53 -11.02 9.33
N GLU A 246 -1.80 -9.70 9.35
CA GLU A 246 -0.84 -8.69 8.91
C GLU A 246 0.45 -8.77 9.75
N ILE A 247 0.32 -8.89 11.07
CA ILE A 247 1.47 -9.07 11.97
C ILE A 247 2.22 -10.36 11.68
N ALA A 248 1.51 -11.48 11.50
CA ALA A 248 2.12 -12.76 11.17
C ALA A 248 2.95 -12.68 9.87
N ILE A 249 2.43 -12.01 8.84
CA ILE A 249 3.12 -11.80 7.56
C ILE A 249 4.35 -10.90 7.75
N ILE A 250 4.17 -9.73 8.34
CA ILE A 250 5.22 -8.71 8.48
C ILE A 250 6.40 -9.25 9.28
N TYR A 251 6.14 -9.89 10.42
CA TYR A 251 7.18 -10.43 11.29
C TYR A 251 7.61 -11.86 10.93
N SER A 252 6.95 -12.49 9.95
CA SER A 252 7.24 -13.85 9.51
C SER A 252 7.20 -14.87 10.65
N ILE A 253 6.17 -14.73 11.49
CA ILE A 253 5.85 -15.62 12.61
C ILE A 253 4.52 -16.32 12.33
N SER A 254 4.23 -17.40 13.07
CA SER A 254 2.93 -18.06 12.94
C SER A 254 1.79 -17.16 13.43
N TYR A 255 0.56 -17.43 12.97
CA TYR A 255 -0.64 -16.73 13.45
C TYR A 255 -0.77 -16.82 14.98
N ALA A 256 -0.52 -18.01 15.55
CA ALA A 256 -0.60 -18.23 17.00
C ALA A 256 0.44 -17.42 17.77
N GLU A 257 1.65 -17.26 17.25
CA GLU A 257 2.68 -16.41 17.85
C GLU A 257 2.31 -14.93 17.77
N ALA A 258 1.83 -14.47 16.61
CA ALA A 258 1.33 -13.10 16.43
C ALA A 258 0.21 -12.80 17.42
N GLU A 259 -0.79 -13.68 17.52
CA GLU A 259 -1.89 -13.53 18.45
C GLU A 259 -1.41 -13.48 19.91
N ARG A 260 -0.44 -14.32 20.27
CA ARG A 260 0.17 -14.34 21.61
C ARG A 260 0.85 -13.02 21.94
N GLU A 261 1.63 -12.45 21.02
CA GLU A 261 2.29 -11.15 21.25
C GLU A 261 1.26 -10.01 21.37
N LEU A 262 0.20 -10.02 20.56
CA LEU A 262 -0.88 -9.03 20.62
C LEU A 262 -1.70 -9.14 21.91
N LYS A 263 -1.97 -10.35 22.39
CA LYS A 263 -2.61 -10.58 23.70
C LYS A 263 -1.73 -10.06 24.86
N LYS A 264 -0.40 -10.20 24.80
CA LYS A 264 0.51 -9.58 25.78
C LYS A 264 0.41 -8.05 25.77
N LEU A 265 0.33 -7.44 24.58
CA LEU A 265 0.17 -5.99 24.44
C LEU A 265 -1.20 -5.51 24.95
N MET A 266 -2.25 -6.29 24.73
CA MET A 266 -3.59 -6.03 25.27
C MET A 266 -3.58 -6.03 26.80
N LEU A 267 -2.92 -7.00 27.45
CA LEU A 267 -2.77 -7.05 28.91
C LEU A 267 -2.00 -5.84 29.48
N ARG A 268 -1.15 -5.19 28.66
CA ARG A 268 -0.44 -3.96 29.01
C ARG A 268 -1.21 -2.68 28.67
N GLY A 269 -2.45 -2.80 28.17
CA GLY A 269 -3.28 -1.65 27.78
C GLY A 269 -2.79 -0.92 26.53
N ARG A 270 -1.97 -1.56 25.68
CA ARG A 270 -1.39 -0.94 24.47
C ARG A 270 -2.25 -1.10 23.23
N VAL A 271 -3.13 -2.11 23.20
CA VAL A 271 -4.03 -2.38 22.07
C VAL A 271 -5.40 -2.86 22.55
N ILE A 272 -6.42 -2.64 21.74
CA ILE A 272 -7.76 -3.21 21.93
C ILE A 272 -8.14 -4.13 20.77
N PRO A 273 -8.73 -5.31 21.04
CA PRO A 273 -9.23 -6.20 19.99
C PRO A 273 -10.55 -5.67 19.41
N ILE A 274 -10.71 -5.84 18.10
CA ILE A 274 -11.90 -5.52 17.31
C ILE A 274 -12.22 -6.78 16.50
N PRO A 275 -13.07 -7.69 17.04
CA PRO A 275 -13.41 -8.92 16.34
C PRO A 275 -14.30 -8.64 15.13
N THR A 276 -14.06 -9.36 14.03
CA THR A 276 -14.94 -9.47 12.87
C THR A 276 -15.30 -10.93 12.61
N ASP A 277 -16.17 -11.20 11.64
CA ASP A 277 -16.59 -12.56 11.29
C ASP A 277 -15.43 -13.45 10.80
N THR A 278 -14.38 -12.84 10.24
CA THR A 278 -13.28 -13.57 9.60
C THR A 278 -11.94 -13.41 10.31
N GLU A 279 -11.73 -12.33 11.07
CA GLU A 279 -10.44 -12.06 11.71
C GLU A 279 -10.57 -11.16 12.93
N ILE A 280 -9.51 -11.10 13.76
CA ILE A 280 -9.38 -10.11 14.83
C ILE A 280 -8.48 -8.99 14.35
N TYR A 281 -9.02 -7.78 14.39
CA TYR A 281 -8.24 -6.56 14.23
C TYR A 281 -7.87 -5.97 15.58
N TRP A 282 -6.85 -5.12 15.57
CA TRP A 282 -6.30 -4.52 16.77
C TRP A 282 -6.11 -3.04 16.53
N ARG A 283 -6.54 -2.22 17.49
CA ARG A 283 -6.30 -0.78 17.48
C ARG A 283 -5.32 -0.40 18.56
N TYR A 284 -4.31 0.38 18.20
CA TYR A 284 -3.34 0.95 19.14
C TYR A 284 -4.01 1.96 20.08
N LEU A 285 -3.62 1.92 21.36
CA LEU A 285 -3.95 2.93 22.35
C LEU A 285 -2.65 3.72 22.68
N PRO A 286 -2.62 5.03 22.40
CA PRO A 286 -1.46 5.90 22.64
C PRO A 286 -0.84 5.76 24.03
#